data_AF-A0A843V8Y9-F1
#
_entry.id   AF-A0A843V8Y9-F1
#
_cell.length_a   1.000
_cell.length_b   1.000
_cell.length_c   1.000
_cell.angle_alpha   90.00
_cell.angle_beta   90.00
_cell.angle_gamma   90.00
#
_symmetry.space_group_name_H-M   'P 1'
#
loop_
_entity.id
_entity.type
_entity.pdbx_description
1 polymer ?
#
loop_
_entity_poly.entity_id
_entity_poly.type
_entity_poly.pdbx_seq_one_letter_code
_entity_poly.pdbx_strand_id
1 'polypeptide(L)'
;MGICASSAHSEDEESEENVVHLVAEEGWLSPTAARRLASLHSRRGKKGTNQDSAICCQYVFGWRELTIRNLDSRVWQGFGAEDGVLCGVFDGHGRNGHLVSKLVRDYLPSLLLSHRDALLGDGDLLDDDDGGGGDAESSVDFDDCSVSSPEMFDEWKEACISAFKAMDRELGQNPDLDCCYSGTTAVTVIKQGKDLIIANLGDSRAVLGTYSEVGDPVAVPLTTDLKPSLPRKHLNPTLI
;
A
#
# COMPACT_ATOMS: atom_id res chain seq x y z
N MET A 1 24.99 -11.93 18.32
CA MET A 1 24.05 -11.64 17.22
C MET A 1 22.91 -12.64 17.34
N GLY A 2 21.75 -12.20 17.83
CA GLY A 2 20.59 -13.06 18.04
C GLY A 2 19.83 -13.23 16.73
N ILE A 3 19.79 -14.46 16.22
CA ILE A 3 18.91 -14.83 15.11
C ILE A 3 17.56 -15.15 15.76
N CYS A 4 16.60 -14.22 15.70
CA CYS A 4 15.23 -14.52 16.07
C CYS A 4 14.55 -15.24 14.91
N ALA A 5 14.77 -16.55 14.81
CA ALA A 5 13.89 -17.43 14.04
C ALA A 5 12.76 -17.88 14.97
N SER A 6 11.54 -17.43 14.71
CA SER A 6 10.35 -17.95 15.38
C SER A 6 9.59 -18.83 14.40
N SER A 7 9.88 -20.13 14.44
CA SER A 7 8.96 -21.17 13.96
C SER A 7 8.06 -21.56 15.11
N ALA A 8 6.75 -21.43 14.93
CA ALA A 8 5.77 -22.08 15.79
C ALA A 8 4.67 -22.64 14.91
N HIS A 9 4.79 -23.93 14.62
CA HIS A 9 3.71 -24.78 14.15
C HIS A 9 2.86 -25.13 15.39
N SER A 10 1.60 -24.72 15.42
CA SER A 10 0.59 -25.32 16.30
C SER A 10 -0.80 -25.01 15.75
N GLU A 11 -1.54 -26.08 15.52
CA GLU A 11 -2.95 -26.23 15.15
C GLU A 11 -3.87 -25.09 15.65
N ASP A 12 -4.32 -24.24 14.71
CA ASP A 12 -5.54 -23.43 14.77
C ASP A 12 -5.77 -22.87 13.34
N GLU A 13 -6.54 -23.56 12.50
CA GLU A 13 -6.78 -23.23 11.08
C GLU A 13 -7.49 -21.87 10.81
N GLU A 14 -7.73 -21.02 11.81
CA GLU A 14 -8.29 -19.67 11.63
C GLU A 14 -7.22 -18.56 11.43
N SER A 15 -5.94 -18.86 11.62
CA SER A 15 -4.89 -17.81 11.63
C SER A 15 -4.46 -17.32 10.25
N GLU A 16 -4.63 -18.12 9.19
CA GLU A 16 -4.08 -17.80 7.86
C GLU A 16 -4.98 -16.86 7.05
N GLU A 17 -6.29 -16.83 7.27
CA GLU A 17 -7.20 -16.01 6.46
C GLU A 17 -7.10 -14.51 6.75
N ASN A 18 -6.63 -14.08 7.91
CA ASN A 18 -6.66 -12.66 8.30
C ASN A 18 -5.42 -11.89 7.83
N VAL A 19 -4.35 -12.62 7.54
CA VAL A 19 -3.04 -12.08 7.19
C VAL A 19 -2.65 -12.56 5.80
N VAL A 20 -2.38 -11.63 4.89
CA VAL A 20 -2.00 -11.96 3.51
C VAL A 20 -0.59 -11.49 3.21
N HIS A 21 0.24 -12.38 2.66
CA HIS A 21 1.60 -12.07 2.23
C HIS A 21 1.76 -12.40 0.74
N LEU A 22 1.87 -11.39 -0.11
CA LEU A 22 2.05 -11.55 -1.56
C LEU A 22 3.42 -11.03 -1.98
N VAL A 23 4.39 -11.95 -2.03
CA VAL A 23 5.76 -11.65 -2.45
C VAL A 23 6.11 -12.55 -3.62
N ALA A 24 6.68 -11.98 -4.68
CA ALA A 24 7.21 -12.76 -5.78
C ALA A 24 8.44 -13.53 -5.27
N GLU A 25 8.44 -14.86 -5.39
CA GLU A 25 9.63 -15.65 -5.09
C GLU A 25 10.71 -15.46 -6.17
N GLU A 26 11.92 -15.25 -5.67
CA GLU A 26 13.22 -15.01 -6.29
C GLU A 26 13.41 -15.31 -7.79
N GLY A 27 13.75 -14.26 -8.54
CA GLY A 27 14.59 -14.34 -9.74
C GLY A 27 15.85 -13.50 -9.53
N TRP A 28 16.99 -14.15 -9.27
CA TRP A 28 18.36 -13.59 -9.26
C TRP A 28 18.61 -12.39 -8.32
N LEU A 29 18.68 -12.67 -7.02
CA LEU A 29 19.22 -11.71 -6.05
C LEU A 29 20.72 -11.46 -6.33
N SER A 30 21.05 -10.20 -6.62
CA SER A 30 22.41 -9.68 -6.48
C SER A 30 22.91 -9.94 -5.04
N PRO A 31 24.18 -10.37 -4.83
CA PRO A 31 24.75 -10.66 -3.50
C PRO A 31 24.74 -9.49 -2.51
N THR A 32 24.40 -8.27 -2.96
CA THR A 32 24.35 -7.04 -2.16
C THR A 32 22.94 -6.62 -1.75
N ALA A 33 21.89 -7.31 -2.17
CA ALA A 33 20.52 -6.96 -1.79
C ALA A 33 20.27 -7.25 -0.30
N ALA A 34 19.96 -6.20 0.47
CA ALA A 34 19.58 -6.36 1.88
C ALA A 34 18.39 -7.34 2.00
N ARG A 35 18.50 -8.32 2.90
CA ARG A 35 17.42 -9.29 3.15
C ARG A 35 16.13 -8.55 3.52
N ARG A 36 15.11 -8.68 2.66
CA ARG A 36 13.77 -8.16 2.92
C ARG A 36 13.09 -9.07 3.94
N LEU A 37 12.91 -8.59 5.17
CA LEU A 37 12.23 -9.32 6.24
C LEU A 37 10.90 -8.63 6.52
N ALA A 38 9.81 -9.35 6.33
CA ALA A 38 8.48 -8.96 6.76
C ALA A 38 7.92 -10.07 7.66
N SER A 39 7.19 -9.67 8.70
CA SER A 39 6.43 -10.58 9.53
C SER A 39 5.09 -9.93 9.81
N LEU A 40 4.04 -10.70 9.57
CA LEU A 40 2.67 -10.30 9.86
C LEU A 40 2.09 -11.30 10.83
N HIS A 41 1.33 -10.79 11.79
CA HIS A 41 0.73 -11.63 12.79
C HIS A 41 -0.55 -10.97 13.30
N SER A 42 -1.66 -11.72 13.24
CA SER A 42 -2.95 -11.31 13.79
C SER A 42 -3.48 -12.42 14.69
N ARG A 43 -4.03 -12.04 15.84
CA ARG A 43 -4.72 -12.96 16.75
C ARG A 43 -5.97 -12.29 17.27
N ARG A 44 -7.06 -13.06 17.30
CA ARG A 44 -8.36 -12.70 17.90
C ARG A 44 -8.27 -12.11 19.32
N GLY A 45 -7.31 -12.57 20.13
CA GLY A 45 -7.22 -12.22 21.54
C GLY A 45 -8.41 -12.76 22.35
N LYS A 46 -8.90 -11.99 23.34
CA LYS A 46 -10.01 -12.38 24.24
C LYS A 46 -11.40 -11.91 23.77
N LYS A 47 -11.49 -11.24 22.63
CA LYS A 47 -12.74 -10.68 22.09
C LYS A 47 -13.49 -11.76 21.28
N GLY A 48 -14.64 -11.41 20.70
CA GLY A 48 -15.39 -12.25 19.75
C GLY A 48 -14.57 -12.58 18.50
N THR A 49 -15.20 -12.86 17.35
CA THR A 49 -14.50 -13.12 16.07
C THR A 49 -13.34 -12.14 15.82
N ASN A 50 -12.23 -12.62 15.27
CA ASN A 50 -11.12 -11.73 14.89
C ASN A 50 -11.59 -10.77 13.79
N GLN A 51 -11.56 -9.46 14.07
CA GLN A 51 -11.97 -8.45 13.10
C GLN A 51 -10.77 -7.74 12.47
N ASP A 52 -9.56 -8.06 12.94
CA ASP A 52 -8.32 -7.47 12.45
C ASP A 52 -7.85 -8.21 11.20
N SER A 53 -7.43 -7.46 10.18
CA SER A 53 -6.78 -7.99 9.00
C SER A 53 -5.50 -7.23 8.68
N ALA A 54 -4.54 -7.89 8.02
CA ALA A 54 -3.30 -7.27 7.62
C ALA A 54 -2.79 -7.82 6.29
N ILE A 55 -2.06 -7.01 5.54
CA ILE A 55 -1.43 -7.39 4.27
C ILE A 55 -0.01 -6.84 4.18
N CYS A 56 0.86 -7.60 3.52
CA CYS A 56 2.14 -7.15 3.00
C CYS A 56 2.24 -7.70 1.57
N CYS A 57 2.27 -6.82 0.58
CA CYS A 57 2.35 -7.22 -0.81
C CYS A 57 3.35 -6.36 -1.59
N GLN A 58 4.13 -7.01 -2.46
CA GLN A 58 5.02 -6.32 -3.40
C GLN A 58 4.32 -6.03 -4.73
N TYR A 59 3.41 -6.91 -5.11
CA TYR A 59 2.67 -6.84 -6.35
C TYR A 59 1.22 -7.23 -6.13
N VAL A 60 0.34 -6.70 -6.97
CA VAL A 60 -1.05 -7.15 -7.11
C VAL A 60 -1.28 -7.66 -8.52
N PHE A 61 -2.32 -8.47 -8.71
CA PHE A 61 -2.76 -8.85 -10.05
C PHE A 61 -3.52 -7.69 -10.69
N GLY A 62 -3.01 -7.19 -11.82
CA GLY A 62 -3.64 -6.13 -12.61
C GLY A 62 -3.98 -6.57 -14.03
N TRP A 63 -4.89 -5.83 -14.65
CA TRP A 63 -5.13 -5.86 -16.09
C TRP A 63 -4.32 -4.73 -16.72
N ARG A 64 -3.42 -5.04 -17.65
CA ARG A 64 -2.80 -4.04 -18.52
C ARG A 64 -3.25 -4.31 -19.95
N GLU A 65 -3.84 -3.30 -20.58
CA GLU A 65 -4.05 -3.30 -22.02
C GLU A 65 -2.70 -3.03 -22.70
N LEU A 66 -1.94 -4.09 -22.96
CA LEU A 66 -0.80 -3.99 -23.86
C LEU A 66 -1.35 -3.95 -25.29
N THR A 67 -1.38 -2.75 -25.87
CA THR A 67 -1.65 -2.55 -27.29
C THR A 67 -0.54 -3.22 -28.10
N ILE A 68 -0.80 -4.46 -28.52
CA ILE A 68 -0.58 -5.05 -29.86
C ILE A 68 -0.62 -6.58 -29.67
N ARG A 69 -1.76 -7.16 -30.10
CA ARG A 69 -2.04 -8.58 -30.38
C ARG A 69 -2.32 -9.49 -29.16
N ASN A 70 -3.61 -9.62 -28.87
CA ASN A 70 -4.29 -10.84 -28.42
C ASN A 70 -3.58 -11.70 -27.34
N LEU A 71 -3.81 -11.39 -26.06
CA LEU A 71 -4.22 -12.34 -25.01
C LEU A 71 -4.46 -11.55 -23.71
N ASP A 72 -5.44 -11.96 -22.90
CA ASP A 72 -5.59 -11.60 -21.48
C ASP A 72 -4.28 -11.90 -20.72
N SER A 73 -3.33 -10.98 -20.78
CA SER A 73 -2.06 -11.11 -20.08
C SER A 73 -2.24 -10.47 -18.71
N ARG A 74 -2.46 -11.32 -17.70
CA ARG A 74 -2.45 -10.89 -16.29
C ARG A 74 -1.02 -10.47 -15.97
N VAL A 75 -0.82 -9.18 -15.72
CA VAL A 75 0.50 -8.63 -15.38
C VAL A 75 0.54 -8.35 -13.88
N TRP A 76 1.65 -8.69 -13.24
CA TRP A 76 1.92 -8.27 -11.88
C TRP A 76 2.26 -6.79 -11.86
N GLN A 77 1.52 -6.02 -11.09
CA GLN A 77 1.75 -4.60 -10.94
C GLN A 77 2.31 -4.31 -9.56
N GLY A 78 3.46 -3.64 -9.52
CA GLY A 78 4.16 -3.32 -8.28
C GLY A 78 3.84 -1.94 -7.74
N PHE A 79 4.21 -1.70 -6.50
CA PHE A 79 4.07 -0.39 -5.85
C PHE A 79 5.26 0.54 -6.20
N GLY A 80 5.52 0.75 -7.49
CA GLY A 80 6.60 1.61 -8.02
C GLY A 80 7.90 0.89 -8.35
N ALA A 81 9.03 1.44 -7.92
CA ALA A 81 10.38 0.93 -8.24
C ALA A 81 10.56 -0.56 -7.84
N GLU A 82 11.67 -1.18 -8.27
CA GLU A 82 11.96 -2.62 -8.11
C GLU A 82 11.91 -3.17 -6.65
N ASP A 83 11.78 -2.29 -5.66
CA ASP A 83 11.69 -2.56 -4.22
C ASP A 83 10.35 -2.16 -3.58
N GLY A 84 9.31 -1.88 -4.39
CA GLY A 84 8.00 -1.43 -3.94
C GLY A 84 7.29 -2.44 -3.03
N VAL A 85 6.89 -2.03 -1.83
CA VAL A 85 6.09 -2.84 -0.89
C VAL A 85 4.93 -2.02 -0.35
N LEU A 86 3.73 -2.58 -0.35
CA LEU A 86 2.60 -2.10 0.43
C LEU A 86 2.43 -2.98 1.67
N CYS A 87 2.38 -2.35 2.85
CA CYS A 87 1.90 -2.96 4.07
C CYS A 87 0.60 -2.29 4.50
N GLY A 88 -0.37 -3.03 5.01
CA GLY A 88 -1.64 -2.51 5.49
C GLY A 88 -2.12 -3.23 6.74
N VAL A 89 -2.71 -2.49 7.69
CA VAL A 89 -3.38 -3.03 8.87
C VAL A 89 -4.77 -2.40 8.99
N PHE A 90 -5.76 -3.24 9.25
CA PHE A 90 -7.17 -2.88 9.25
C PHE A 90 -7.86 -3.44 10.50
N ASP A 91 -8.25 -2.55 11.43
CA ASP A 91 -8.98 -2.92 12.65
C ASP A 91 -10.49 -2.80 12.37
N GLY A 92 -11.11 -3.94 12.09
CA GLY A 92 -12.53 -4.05 11.82
C GLY A 92 -13.38 -3.88 13.08
N HIS A 93 -14.54 -3.24 12.95
CA HIS A 93 -15.50 -3.08 14.04
C HIS A 93 -16.94 -3.25 13.56
N GLY A 94 -17.86 -3.43 14.51
CA GLY A 94 -19.27 -3.67 14.24
C GLY A 94 -19.59 -5.14 13.96
N ARG A 95 -20.81 -5.43 13.51
CA ARG A 95 -21.25 -6.81 13.30
C ARG A 95 -20.48 -7.50 12.17
N ASN A 96 -20.19 -6.75 11.11
CA ASN A 96 -19.50 -7.23 9.92
C ASN A 96 -18.05 -6.73 9.83
N GLY A 97 -17.45 -6.25 10.92
CA GLY A 97 -16.10 -5.66 10.91
C GLY A 97 -15.03 -6.57 10.31
N HIS A 98 -15.10 -7.86 10.62
CA HIS A 98 -14.23 -8.90 10.04
C HIS A 98 -14.39 -9.08 8.53
N LEU A 99 -15.58 -8.85 7.97
CA LEU A 99 -15.79 -8.89 6.52
C LEU A 99 -15.26 -7.61 5.88
N VAL A 100 -15.59 -6.45 6.46
CA VAL A 100 -15.14 -5.15 5.96
C VAL A 100 -13.61 -5.06 5.95
N SER A 101 -12.93 -5.45 7.04
CA SER A 101 -11.47 -5.42 7.10
C SER A 101 -10.83 -6.38 6.09
N LYS A 102 -11.38 -7.58 5.88
CA LYS A 102 -10.91 -8.51 4.83
C LYS A 102 -11.10 -7.95 3.42
N LEU A 103 -12.25 -7.34 3.13
CA LEU A 103 -12.51 -6.71 1.84
C LEU A 103 -11.56 -5.54 1.58
N VAL A 104 -11.38 -4.63 2.53
CA VAL A 104 -10.42 -3.52 2.38
C VAL A 104 -9.01 -4.06 2.16
N ARG A 105 -8.60 -5.09 2.92
CA ARG A 105 -7.29 -5.74 2.73
C ARG A 105 -7.10 -6.28 1.31
N ASP A 106 -8.13 -6.89 0.73
CA ASP A 106 -8.03 -7.59 -0.55
C ASP A 106 -8.17 -6.63 -1.76
N TYR A 107 -8.99 -5.58 -1.66
CA TYR A 107 -9.30 -4.68 -2.79
C TYR A 107 -8.55 -3.34 -2.78
N LEU A 108 -8.24 -2.77 -1.60
CA LEU A 108 -7.54 -1.49 -1.51
C LEU A 108 -6.20 -1.46 -2.24
N PRO A 109 -5.35 -2.52 -2.17
CA PRO A 109 -4.08 -2.55 -2.91
C PRO A 109 -4.24 -2.35 -4.42
N SER A 110 -5.24 -3.00 -5.04
CA SER A 110 -5.54 -2.83 -6.47
C SER A 110 -6.08 -1.44 -6.79
N LEU A 111 -6.98 -0.90 -5.95
CA LEU A 111 -7.51 0.46 -6.13
C LEU A 111 -6.40 1.51 -6.09
N LEU A 112 -5.44 1.38 -5.16
CA LEU A 112 -4.29 2.27 -5.06
C LEU A 112 -3.47 2.30 -6.35
N LEU A 113 -3.21 1.14 -6.96
CA LEU A 113 -2.46 1.08 -8.21
C LEU A 113 -3.28 1.61 -9.38
N SER A 114 -4.54 1.18 -9.53
CA SER A 114 -5.40 1.66 -10.62
C SER A 114 -5.56 3.19 -10.63
N HIS A 115 -5.74 3.80 -9.45
CA HIS A 115 -5.82 5.26 -9.36
C HIS A 115 -4.48 5.93 -9.63
N ARG A 116 -3.36 5.34 -9.23
CA ARG A 116 -2.02 5.86 -9.56
C ARG A 116 -1.73 5.78 -11.05
N ASP A 117 -2.01 4.65 -11.70
CA ASP A 117 -1.75 4.48 -13.13
C ASP A 117 -2.60 5.43 -13.97
N ALA A 118 -3.84 5.67 -13.56
CA ALA A 118 -4.70 6.65 -14.21
C ALA A 118 -4.10 8.06 -14.17
N LEU A 119 -3.44 8.44 -13.08
CA LEU A 119 -2.73 9.72 -12.98
C LEU A 119 -1.51 9.79 -13.90
N LEU A 120 -0.80 8.67 -14.09
CA LEU A 120 0.34 8.59 -15.00
C LEU A 120 -0.09 8.58 -16.48
N GLY A 121 -1.22 7.95 -16.81
CA GLY A 121 -1.73 7.87 -18.17
C GLY A 121 -2.37 9.16 -18.70
N ASP A 122 -2.82 10.05 -17.81
CA ASP A 122 -3.41 11.35 -18.19
C ASP A 122 -2.34 12.40 -18.59
N GLY A 123 -1.07 12.14 -18.24
CA GLY A 123 0.07 13.04 -18.53
C GLY A 123 0.61 12.97 -19.97
N ASP A 124 0.29 11.92 -20.73
CA ASP A 124 0.82 11.68 -22.08
C ASP A 124 -0.10 12.17 -23.22
N LEU A 125 -1.26 12.78 -22.92
CA LEU A 125 -2.26 13.18 -23.93
C LEU A 125 -2.20 14.65 -24.36
N LEU A 126 -1.14 15.39 -24.01
CA LEU A 126 -0.97 16.81 -24.38
C LEU A 126 0.36 17.06 -25.11
N ASP A 127 0.56 16.47 -26.29
CA ASP A 127 1.40 17.07 -27.35
C ASP A 127 0.96 16.56 -28.74
N ASP A 128 -0.18 17.05 -29.21
CA ASP A 128 -0.58 16.95 -30.62
C ASP A 128 -1.21 18.28 -31.03
N ASP A 129 -0.37 19.29 -31.29
CA ASP A 129 -0.71 20.37 -32.23
C ASP A 129 0.53 20.93 -32.97
N ASP A 130 0.60 20.53 -34.24
CA ASP A 130 1.08 21.24 -35.42
C ASP A 130 2.59 21.49 -35.68
N GLY A 131 3.07 20.94 -36.81
CA GLY A 131 4.21 21.50 -37.54
C GLY A 131 5.19 20.47 -38.13
N GLY A 132 5.09 20.22 -39.44
CA GLY A 132 5.89 19.21 -40.12
C GLY A 132 7.37 19.56 -40.37
N GLY A 133 8.17 18.48 -40.51
CA GLY A 133 9.32 18.40 -41.41
C GLY A 133 10.71 18.61 -40.79
N GLY A 134 11.55 17.57 -40.83
CA GLY A 134 13.01 17.73 -40.86
C GLY A 134 13.80 16.80 -39.93
N ASP A 135 14.48 15.84 -40.55
CA ASP A 135 15.56 14.96 -40.08
C ASP A 135 16.48 15.56 -38.99
N ALA A 136 16.59 14.88 -37.83
CA ALA A 136 17.78 14.97 -36.96
C ALA A 136 17.82 13.79 -35.96
N GLU A 137 18.82 12.93 -36.13
CA GLU A 137 19.26 11.98 -35.12
C GLU A 137 19.61 12.75 -33.83
N SER A 138 18.95 12.45 -32.73
CA SER A 138 19.40 12.89 -31.40
C SER A 138 19.34 11.73 -30.43
N SER A 139 20.53 11.26 -30.08
CA SER A 139 20.83 10.43 -28.93
C SER A 139 20.38 11.18 -27.67
N VAL A 140 19.26 10.80 -27.09
CA VAL A 140 18.91 11.22 -25.74
C VAL A 140 19.55 10.23 -24.77
N ASP A 141 20.62 10.70 -24.15
CA ASP A 141 21.27 10.04 -23.02
C ASP A 141 20.23 9.80 -21.93
N PHE A 142 19.97 8.53 -21.61
CA PHE A 142 19.10 8.14 -20.52
C PHE A 142 19.85 8.41 -19.20
N ASP A 143 19.69 9.63 -18.70
CA ASP A 143 20.25 10.08 -17.42
C ASP A 143 19.56 9.33 -16.28
N ASP A 144 20.30 8.38 -15.71
CA ASP A 144 20.02 7.65 -14.48
C ASP A 144 20.05 8.63 -13.29
N CYS A 145 18.93 9.28 -13.00
CA CYS A 145 18.81 10.17 -11.85
C CYS A 145 17.62 9.82 -10.96
N SER A 146 17.95 9.17 -9.84
CA SER A 146 17.14 8.94 -8.66
C SER A 146 16.66 10.25 -8.01
N VAL A 147 15.54 10.81 -8.45
CA VAL A 147 14.91 11.97 -7.80
C VAL A 147 13.63 11.51 -7.10
N SER A 148 13.66 11.43 -5.78
CA SER A 148 12.45 11.45 -4.94
C SER A 148 11.79 12.83 -5.11
N SER A 149 11.07 13.03 -6.21
CA SER A 149 10.49 14.34 -6.54
C SER A 149 9.19 14.57 -5.77
N PRO A 150 8.84 15.83 -5.44
CA PRO A 150 7.54 16.21 -4.89
C PRO A 150 6.35 15.67 -5.71
N GLU A 151 6.55 15.47 -7.01
CA GLU A 151 5.55 14.93 -7.95
C GLU A 151 5.15 13.51 -7.57
N MET A 152 6.11 12.63 -7.23
CA MET A 152 5.82 11.26 -6.79
C MET A 152 4.96 11.24 -5.51
N PHE A 153 5.22 12.17 -4.59
CA PHE A 153 4.42 12.29 -3.37
C PHE A 153 2.98 12.74 -3.68
N ASP A 154 2.83 13.76 -4.55
CA ASP A 154 1.51 14.27 -4.94
C ASP A 154 0.70 13.23 -5.74
N GLU A 155 1.34 12.45 -6.62
CA GLU A 155 0.73 11.32 -7.32
C GLU A 155 0.16 10.29 -6.34
N TRP A 156 1.00 9.79 -5.43
CA TRP A 156 0.56 8.82 -4.45
C TRP A 156 -0.49 9.39 -3.51
N LYS A 157 -0.41 10.69 -3.24
CA LYS A 157 -1.37 11.37 -2.40
C LYS A 157 -2.76 11.36 -3.01
N GLU A 158 -2.88 11.81 -4.25
CA GLU A 158 -4.15 11.81 -4.97
C GLU A 158 -4.64 10.39 -5.23
N ALA A 159 -3.74 9.43 -5.50
CA ALA A 159 -4.08 8.03 -5.61
C ALA A 159 -4.65 7.44 -4.31
N CYS A 160 -4.02 7.72 -3.15
CA CYS A 160 -4.52 7.27 -1.85
C CYS A 160 -5.89 7.86 -1.54
N ILE A 161 -6.06 9.18 -1.68
CA ILE A 161 -7.34 9.85 -1.42
C ILE A 161 -8.44 9.28 -2.32
N SER A 162 -8.15 9.08 -3.60
CA SER A 162 -9.12 8.56 -4.57
C SER A 162 -9.47 7.10 -4.31
N ALA A 163 -8.47 6.26 -4.03
CA ALA A 163 -8.65 4.85 -3.73
C ALA A 163 -9.46 4.63 -2.44
N PHE A 164 -9.20 5.39 -1.37
CA PHE A 164 -9.98 5.28 -0.13
C PHE A 164 -11.44 5.70 -0.34
N LYS A 165 -11.70 6.75 -1.13
CA LYS A 165 -13.07 7.15 -1.50
C LYS A 165 -13.78 6.11 -2.37
N ALA A 166 -13.05 5.47 -3.29
CA ALA A 166 -13.58 4.39 -4.12
C ALA A 166 -13.93 3.18 -3.26
N MET A 167 -13.02 2.77 -2.37
CA MET A 167 -13.24 1.67 -1.43
C MET A 167 -14.45 1.91 -0.53
N ASP A 168 -14.59 3.12 0.05
CA ASP A 168 -15.75 3.48 0.89
C ASP A 168 -17.07 3.38 0.10
N ARG A 169 -17.07 3.83 -1.17
CA ARG A 169 -18.23 3.71 -2.06
C ARG A 169 -18.58 2.26 -2.37
N GLU A 170 -17.59 1.42 -2.66
CA GLU A 170 -17.79 -0.01 -2.94
C GLU A 170 -18.38 -0.74 -1.74
N LEU A 171 -17.87 -0.45 -0.53
CA LEU A 171 -18.42 -0.97 0.73
C LEU A 171 -19.87 -0.53 0.93
N GLY A 172 -20.18 0.74 0.67
CA GLY A 172 -21.53 1.29 0.80
C GLY A 172 -22.55 0.76 -0.22
N GLN A 173 -22.08 0.24 -1.36
CA GLN A 173 -22.94 -0.35 -2.40
C GLN A 173 -23.25 -1.84 -2.17
N ASN A 174 -22.54 -2.49 -1.25
CA ASN A 174 -22.75 -3.91 -0.98
C ASN A 174 -23.96 -4.11 -0.05
N PRO A 175 -25.10 -4.62 -0.55
CA PRO A 175 -26.33 -4.75 0.25
C PRO A 175 -26.24 -5.82 1.34
N ASP A 176 -25.29 -6.76 1.23
CA ASP A 176 -25.09 -7.84 2.19
C ASP A 176 -24.21 -7.39 3.38
N LEU A 177 -23.60 -6.20 3.31
CA LEU A 177 -22.82 -5.60 4.38
C LEU A 177 -23.59 -4.46 5.03
N ASP A 178 -23.99 -4.64 6.29
CA ASP A 178 -24.45 -3.53 7.14
C ASP A 178 -23.29 -2.58 7.50
N CYS A 179 -22.97 -1.69 6.56
CA CYS A 179 -21.96 -0.64 6.69
C CYS A 179 -22.46 0.56 7.51
N CYS A 180 -23.72 0.60 7.95
CA CYS A 180 -24.21 1.67 8.82
C CYS A 180 -23.54 1.65 10.20
N TYR A 181 -23.14 0.46 10.67
CA TYR A 181 -22.52 0.24 11.98
C TYR A 181 -21.29 -0.67 11.95
N SER A 182 -20.89 -1.12 10.76
CA SER A 182 -19.67 -1.90 10.57
C SER A 182 -18.69 -1.13 9.70
N GLY A 183 -17.42 -1.20 10.06
CA GLY A 183 -16.36 -0.47 9.38
C GLY A 183 -15.00 -1.06 9.72
N THR A 184 -13.95 -0.41 9.25
CA THR A 184 -12.58 -0.74 9.61
C THR A 184 -11.74 0.52 9.67
N THR A 185 -10.72 0.54 10.52
CA THR A 185 -9.60 1.47 10.34
C THR A 185 -8.76 1.01 9.14
N ALA A 186 -7.89 1.90 8.67
CA ALA A 186 -6.90 1.55 7.66
C ALA A 186 -5.62 2.36 7.89
N VAL A 187 -4.51 1.69 8.17
CA VAL A 187 -3.18 2.29 8.05
C VAL A 187 -2.41 1.53 6.98
N THR A 188 -1.98 2.23 5.93
CA THR A 188 -1.18 1.66 4.85
C THR A 188 0.16 2.38 4.73
N VAL A 189 1.20 1.62 4.39
CA VAL A 189 2.57 2.10 4.20
C VAL A 189 3.05 1.57 2.87
N ILE A 190 3.38 2.47 1.95
CA ILE A 190 4.01 2.16 0.67
C ILE A 190 5.48 2.54 0.79
N LYS A 191 6.35 1.54 0.69
CA LYS A 191 7.80 1.73 0.67
C LYS A 191 8.29 1.73 -0.76
N GLN A 192 9.01 2.79 -1.15
CA GLN A 192 9.67 2.91 -2.45
C GLN A 192 11.11 3.35 -2.23
N GLY A 193 12.09 2.46 -2.48
CA GLY A 193 13.49 2.77 -2.18
C GLY A 193 13.69 3.16 -0.71
N LYS A 194 14.03 4.43 -0.46
CA LYS A 194 14.21 5.01 0.88
C LYS A 194 12.98 5.76 1.40
N ASP A 195 11.98 5.95 0.56
CA ASP A 195 10.80 6.76 0.87
C ASP A 195 9.65 5.89 1.37
N LEU A 196 8.84 6.49 2.25
CA LEU A 196 7.63 5.90 2.81
C LEU A 196 6.46 6.84 2.56
N ILE A 197 5.44 6.36 1.85
CA ILE A 197 4.14 7.03 1.74
C ILE A 197 3.20 6.33 2.71
N ILE A 198 2.50 7.10 3.53
CA ILE A 198 1.68 6.57 4.62
C ILE A 198 0.30 7.19 4.54
N ALA A 199 -0.73 6.34 4.53
CA ALA A 199 -2.13 6.73 4.57
C ALA A 199 -2.80 6.17 5.84
N ASN A 200 -3.51 6.99 6.63
CA ASN A 200 -4.07 6.63 7.92
C ASN A 200 -5.49 7.16 8.11
N LEU A 201 -6.43 6.23 8.19
CA LEU A 201 -7.83 6.47 8.50
C LEU A 201 -8.23 5.66 9.75
N GLY A 202 -8.29 6.34 10.90
CA GLY A 202 -8.72 5.77 12.16
C GLY A 202 -7.67 5.91 13.27
N ASP A 203 -7.73 5.05 14.26
CA ASP A 203 -6.85 5.04 15.44
C ASP A 203 -5.84 3.89 15.48
N SER A 204 -5.69 3.15 14.36
CA SER A 204 -4.50 2.35 14.08
C SER A 204 -3.26 3.23 13.92
N ARG A 205 -2.07 2.65 14.11
CA ARG A 205 -0.81 3.42 14.11
C ARG A 205 0.35 2.73 13.42
N ALA A 206 1.11 3.50 12.64
CA ALA A 206 2.43 3.12 12.16
C ALA A 206 3.53 3.81 12.98
N VAL A 207 4.59 3.06 13.31
CA VAL A 207 5.73 3.53 14.10
C VAL A 207 7.01 3.00 13.47
N LEU A 208 7.98 3.88 13.22
CA LEU A 208 9.31 3.52 12.71
C LEU A 208 10.26 3.29 13.88
N GLY A 209 10.81 2.08 13.99
CA GLY A 209 11.98 1.82 14.82
C GLY A 209 13.24 2.26 14.09
N THR A 210 13.98 3.21 14.65
CA THR A 210 15.24 3.71 14.10
C THR A 210 16.26 3.91 15.22
N TYR A 211 17.46 4.37 14.88
CA TYR A 211 18.47 4.80 15.84
C TYR A 211 18.59 6.32 15.84
N SER A 212 18.75 6.90 17.03
CA SER A 212 19.15 8.30 17.18
C SER A 212 20.58 8.53 16.68
N GLU A 213 20.96 9.80 16.52
CA GLU A 213 22.36 10.17 16.22
C GLU A 213 23.36 9.65 17.26
N VAL A 214 22.90 9.41 18.49
CA VAL A 214 23.71 8.90 19.61
C VAL A 214 23.81 7.36 19.59
N GLY A 215 23.08 6.68 18.70
CA GLY A 215 23.07 5.22 18.57
C GLY A 215 22.07 4.51 19.48
N ASP A 216 21.20 5.23 20.17
CA ASP A 216 20.11 4.65 20.96
C ASP A 216 18.90 4.30 20.08
N PRO A 217 18.20 3.17 20.31
CA PRO A 217 16.98 2.82 19.60
C PRO A 217 15.85 3.79 19.96
N VAL A 218 15.18 4.33 18.94
CA VAL A 218 14.07 5.29 19.07
C VAL A 218 12.88 4.82 18.24
N ALA A 219 11.68 5.01 18.80
CA ALA A 219 10.41 4.81 18.11
C ALA A 219 9.88 6.16 17.62
N VAL A 220 9.73 6.34 16.32
CA VAL A 220 9.21 7.56 15.68
C VAL A 220 7.78 7.29 15.22
N PRO A 221 6.76 7.95 15.79
CA PRO A 221 5.39 7.81 15.31
C PRO A 221 5.28 8.38 13.89
N LEU A 222 4.78 7.56 12.97
CA LEU A 222 4.58 7.96 11.58
C LEU A 222 3.15 8.43 11.30
N THR A 223 2.19 8.13 12.19
CA THR A 223 0.79 8.54 12.07
C THR A 223 0.28 9.11 13.39
N THR A 224 -0.82 9.87 13.30
CA THR A 224 -1.55 10.40 14.47
C THR A 224 -2.97 9.86 14.46
N ASP A 225 -3.40 9.24 15.56
CA ASP A 225 -4.74 8.65 15.69
C ASP A 225 -5.85 9.68 15.43
N LEU A 226 -6.83 9.31 14.61
CA LEU A 226 -8.03 10.12 14.36
C LEU A 226 -9.05 9.97 15.49
N LYS A 227 -8.79 10.62 16.63
CA LYS A 227 -9.70 10.60 17.78
C LYS A 227 -10.72 11.73 17.73
N PRO A 228 -12.02 11.48 17.99
CA PRO A 228 -13.06 12.52 18.00
C PRO A 228 -12.79 13.67 18.97
N SER A 229 -12.04 13.41 20.05
CA SER A 229 -11.68 14.41 21.06
C SER A 229 -10.56 15.36 20.64
N LEU A 230 -9.85 15.06 19.54
CA LEU A 230 -8.72 15.88 19.10
C LEU A 230 -9.21 17.03 18.21
N PRO A 231 -8.72 18.27 18.43
CA PRO A 231 -9.01 19.37 17.52
C PRO A 231 -8.47 19.07 16.12
N ARG A 232 -9.26 19.34 15.07
CA ARG A 232 -8.89 19.08 13.66
C ARG A 232 -7.52 19.63 13.24
N LYS A 233 -7.04 20.70 13.88
CA LYS A 233 -5.71 21.30 13.66
C LYS A 233 -4.52 20.42 14.06
N HIS A 234 -4.74 19.33 14.81
CA HIS A 234 -3.69 18.36 15.18
C HIS A 234 -3.62 17.16 14.24
N LEU A 235 -4.47 17.12 13.22
CA LEU A 235 -4.35 16.21 12.10
C LEU A 235 -3.30 16.81 11.16
N ASN A 236 -2.09 16.26 11.16
CA ASN A 236 -1.02 16.72 10.28
C ASN A 236 -1.44 16.47 8.82
N PRO A 237 -1.58 17.51 7.97
CA PRO A 237 -2.00 17.35 6.58
C PRO A 237 -0.93 16.74 5.66
N THR A 238 0.27 16.48 6.20
CA THR A 238 1.44 15.96 5.45
C THR A 238 1.52 14.43 5.44
N LEU A 239 0.70 13.77 6.25
CA LEU A 239 0.54 12.32 6.28
C LEU A 239 -0.92 12.06 5.96
N ILE A 240 -1.16 11.29 4.90
CA ILE A 240 -2.51 10.98 4.44
C ILE A 240 -3.10 9.94 5.38
#